data_AF-A0AA36HPG7-F1
#
_entry.id   AF-A0AA36HPG7-F1
#
_cell.length_a   1.000
_cell.length_b   1.000
_cell.length_c   1.000
_cell.angle_alpha   90.00
_cell.angle_beta   90.00
_cell.angle_gamma   90.00
#
_symmetry.space_group_name_H-M   'P 1'
#
loop_
_entity.id
_entity.type
_entity.pdbx_description
1 polymer ?
#
loop_
_entity_poly.entity_id
_entity_poly.type
_entity_poly.pdbx_seq_one_letter_code
_entity_poly.pdbx_strand_id
1 'polypeptide(L)'
;MHSAKYATSRRIQNAKQSERLIQKSDASEVRRSDEVMFLQSDGFFETHAPKLLQRLSCLARSVALQEGWLSKSQAERLQARVVEWHCQESPGPGIPDPRHYDMDSLVTVDVMCSEPGLDFRGGELRTLELDGRLKDHSFGLCDILVFQAHKYHCVAPVVEGCRKALVLEFWDGPARRCRHRCTSFEPDCPMRSPESPPRKLLEGCCPSALRLADVISAA
;
A
#
# COMPACT_ATOMS: atom_id res chain seq x y z
N MET A 1 4.45 -26.05 9.27
CA MET A 1 4.70 -24.75 8.62
C MET A 1 3.88 -24.71 7.35
N HIS A 2 2.88 -23.84 7.30
CA HIS A 2 1.82 -23.85 6.30
C HIS A 2 2.29 -23.23 4.97
N SER A 3 1.92 -23.85 3.84
CA SER A 3 2.02 -23.24 2.51
C SER A 3 1.40 -21.85 2.53
N ALA A 4 2.09 -20.82 2.05
CA ALA A 4 1.56 -19.46 1.97
C ALA A 4 0.31 -19.48 1.09
N LYS A 5 -0.83 -19.20 1.70
CA LYS A 5 -2.12 -19.05 1.02
C LYS A 5 -2.33 -17.56 0.80
N TYR A 6 -2.72 -17.18 -0.41
CA TYR A 6 -3.03 -15.79 -0.77
C TYR A 6 -4.52 -15.74 -1.04
N ALA A 7 -5.20 -14.75 -0.49
CA ALA A 7 -6.60 -14.51 -0.80
C ALA A 7 -6.68 -13.32 -1.77
N THR A 8 -6.98 -13.60 -3.03
CA THR A 8 -7.40 -12.58 -4.00
C THR A 8 -8.91 -12.42 -3.89
N SER A 9 -9.39 -11.24 -3.48
CA SER A 9 -10.83 -10.90 -3.53
C SER A 9 -11.09 -10.01 -4.76
N ARG A 10 -12.10 -10.34 -5.57
CA ARG A 10 -12.43 -9.57 -6.79
C ARG A 10 -13.55 -8.54 -6.55
N ARG A 11 -13.29 -7.33 -7.05
CA ARG A 11 -14.19 -6.21 -7.45
C ARG A 11 -14.87 -5.35 -6.37
N ILE A 12 -14.36 -4.12 -6.21
CA ILE A 12 -15.19 -2.90 -6.10
C ILE A 12 -15.28 -2.32 -7.51
N GLN A 13 -16.41 -2.48 -8.19
CA GLN A 13 -16.67 -1.82 -9.47
C GLN A 13 -17.58 -0.62 -9.22
N ASN A 14 -17.05 0.59 -9.43
CA ASN A 14 -17.76 1.73 -10.00
C ASN A 14 -16.79 2.91 -10.21
N ALA A 15 -16.38 3.12 -11.47
CA ALA A 15 -16.15 4.42 -12.12
C ALA A 15 -15.38 4.15 -13.41
N LYS A 16 -16.01 4.40 -14.56
CA LYS A 16 -15.34 4.50 -15.85
C LYS A 16 -15.60 5.89 -16.42
N GLN A 17 -14.55 6.39 -17.07
CA GLN A 17 -14.47 7.48 -18.04
C GLN A 17 -14.35 8.91 -17.50
N SER A 18 -13.15 9.46 -17.66
CA SER A 18 -12.92 10.49 -18.70
C SER A 18 -11.43 10.61 -19.02
N GLU A 19 -11.10 10.49 -20.31
CA GLU A 19 -9.80 10.90 -20.86
C GLU A 19 -9.89 12.37 -21.28
N ARG A 20 -8.81 13.15 -21.11
CA ARG A 20 -8.20 13.97 -22.17
C ARG A 20 -6.94 14.73 -21.72
N LEU A 21 -5.95 14.68 -22.62
CA LEU A 21 -4.91 15.67 -22.97
C LEU A 21 -4.11 16.33 -21.84
N ILE A 22 -2.85 15.90 -21.70
CA ILE A 22 -1.81 16.69 -21.05
C ILE A 22 -0.76 17.09 -22.10
N GLN A 23 -0.67 18.40 -22.31
CA GLN A 23 0.43 19.06 -23.00
C GLN A 23 1.73 18.87 -22.21
N LYS A 24 2.81 18.51 -22.93
CA LYS A 24 4.16 18.42 -22.39
C LYS A 24 4.66 19.84 -22.06
N SER A 25 4.86 20.15 -20.79
CA SER A 25 5.66 21.29 -20.36
C SER A 25 7.05 20.83 -19.97
N ASP A 26 8.06 21.37 -20.64
CA ASP A 26 9.48 21.25 -20.31
C ASP A 26 9.77 21.87 -18.94
N ALA A 27 10.16 21.03 -17.99
CA ALA A 27 10.97 21.41 -16.83
C ALA A 27 11.66 20.15 -16.32
N SER A 28 12.97 20.05 -16.53
CA SER A 28 13.82 18.95 -16.06
C SER A 28 14.06 19.05 -14.55
N GLU A 29 13.01 18.80 -13.77
CA GLU A 29 13.14 18.45 -12.36
C GLU A 29 13.48 16.96 -12.32
N VAL A 30 14.58 16.58 -11.65
CA VAL A 30 14.94 15.18 -11.44
C VAL A 30 13.87 14.57 -10.54
N ARG A 31 12.81 14.03 -11.15
CA ARG A 31 11.74 13.35 -10.44
C ARG A 31 12.33 12.14 -9.73
N ARG A 32 11.99 11.99 -8.45
CA ARG A 32 12.32 10.77 -7.71
C ARG A 32 11.56 9.63 -8.36
N SER A 33 12.27 8.59 -8.77
CA SER A 33 11.71 7.39 -9.39
C SER A 33 10.85 6.56 -8.43
N ASP A 34 10.89 6.87 -7.14
CA ASP A 34 10.06 6.24 -6.11
C ASP A 34 9.67 7.29 -5.05
N GLU A 35 8.36 7.45 -4.85
CA GLU A 35 7.78 8.32 -3.84
C GLU A 35 6.80 7.54 -2.96
N VAL A 36 6.99 7.66 -1.64
CA VAL A 36 6.11 7.08 -0.63
C VAL A 36 5.49 8.21 0.19
N MET A 37 4.16 8.27 0.22
CA MET A 37 3.40 9.19 1.07
C MET A 37 2.72 8.43 2.20
N PHE A 38 2.96 8.84 3.44
CA PHE A 38 2.31 8.29 4.64
C PHE A 38 0.93 8.92 4.86
N LEU A 39 -0.12 8.28 4.36
CA LEU A 39 -1.50 8.75 4.45
C LEU A 39 -2.09 8.63 5.86
N GLN A 40 -1.48 7.86 6.77
CA GLN A 40 -1.91 7.85 8.17
C GLN A 40 -1.56 9.15 8.92
N SER A 41 -0.68 9.99 8.36
CA SER A 41 -0.20 11.23 8.99
C SER A 41 -1.37 12.10 9.46
N ASP A 42 -1.36 12.44 10.76
CA ASP A 42 -2.39 13.23 11.45
C ASP A 42 -3.82 12.72 11.24
N GLY A 43 -3.99 11.40 11.00
CA GLY A 43 -5.30 10.79 10.78
C GLY A 43 -5.90 11.10 9.41
N PHE A 44 -5.10 11.53 8.43
CA PHE A 44 -5.59 11.92 7.11
C PHE A 44 -6.44 10.83 6.44
N PHE A 45 -5.95 9.58 6.35
CA PHE A 45 -6.69 8.49 5.70
C PHE A 45 -7.96 8.09 6.46
N GLU A 46 -7.91 8.08 7.80
CA GLU A 46 -9.07 7.84 8.66
C GLU A 46 -10.16 8.90 8.44
N THR A 47 -9.75 10.16 8.25
CA THR A 47 -10.67 11.28 8.06
C THR A 47 -11.29 11.30 6.66
N HIS A 48 -10.49 11.04 5.62
CA HIS A 48 -10.93 11.19 4.23
C HIS A 48 -11.50 9.91 3.63
N ALA A 49 -11.11 8.73 4.11
CA ALA A 49 -11.54 7.44 3.59
C ALA A 49 -11.94 6.43 4.71
N PRO A 50 -12.76 6.82 5.71
CA PRO A 50 -13.06 5.97 6.86
C PRO A 50 -13.71 4.63 6.47
N LYS A 51 -14.60 4.66 5.46
CA LYS A 51 -15.28 3.45 4.97
C LYS A 51 -14.29 2.49 4.28
N LEU A 52 -13.35 3.03 3.51
CA LEU A 52 -12.31 2.23 2.88
C LEU A 52 -11.43 1.57 3.94
N LEU A 53 -10.94 2.36 4.91
CA LEU A 53 -10.12 1.87 6.00
C LEU A 53 -10.84 0.76 6.77
N GLN A 54 -12.12 0.94 7.08
CA GLN A 54 -12.93 -0.07 7.75
C GLN A 54 -13.03 -1.36 6.92
N ARG A 55 -13.35 -1.26 5.62
CA ARG A 55 -13.44 -2.42 4.72
C ARG A 55 -12.12 -3.18 4.61
N LEU A 56 -11.01 -2.47 4.41
CA LEU A 56 -9.68 -3.08 4.33
C LEU A 56 -9.25 -3.72 5.66
N SER A 57 -9.59 -3.10 6.79
CA SER A 57 -9.36 -3.69 8.12
C SER A 57 -10.17 -4.95 8.34
N CYS A 58 -11.46 -4.96 7.97
CA CYS A 58 -12.31 -6.14 8.03
C CYS A 58 -11.79 -7.26 7.13
N LEU A 59 -11.33 -6.93 5.92
CA LEU A 59 -10.73 -7.88 4.98
C LEU A 59 -9.46 -8.50 5.58
N ALA A 60 -8.53 -7.69 6.08
CA ALA A 60 -7.28 -8.15 6.69
C ALA A 60 -7.54 -9.13 7.85
N ARG A 61 -8.47 -8.78 8.75
CA ARG A 61 -8.87 -9.65 9.87
C ARG A 61 -9.50 -10.95 9.39
N SER A 62 -10.41 -10.88 8.43
CA SER A 62 -11.14 -12.05 7.94
C SER A 62 -10.19 -13.05 7.27
N VAL A 63 -9.31 -12.57 6.39
CA VAL A 63 -8.30 -13.41 5.74
C VAL A 63 -7.34 -13.98 6.78
N ALA A 64 -6.81 -13.17 7.69
CA ALA A 64 -5.87 -13.64 8.69
C ALA A 64 -6.45 -14.71 9.63
N LEU A 65 -7.75 -14.63 9.96
CA LEU A 65 -8.45 -15.67 10.71
C LEU A 65 -8.67 -16.93 9.89
N GLN A 66 -9.17 -16.79 8.66
CA GLN A 66 -9.42 -17.92 7.76
C GLN A 66 -8.15 -18.73 7.49
N GLU A 67 -7.03 -18.03 7.29
CA GLU A 67 -5.75 -18.64 6.99
C GLU A 67 -4.96 -19.10 8.24
N GLY A 68 -5.51 -18.86 9.44
CA GLY A 68 -4.90 -19.26 10.70
C GLY A 68 -3.63 -18.49 11.05
N TRP A 69 -3.44 -17.29 10.50
CA TRP A 69 -2.29 -16.43 10.81
C TRP A 69 -2.42 -15.77 12.17
N LEU A 70 -3.65 -15.47 12.59
CA LEU A 70 -3.97 -14.80 13.85
C LEU A 70 -5.00 -15.60 14.63
N SER A 71 -4.91 -15.53 15.96
CA SER A 71 -6.02 -15.92 16.84
C SER A 71 -7.16 -14.89 16.78
N LYS A 72 -8.35 -15.28 17.22
CA LYS A 72 -9.51 -14.36 17.33
C LYS A 72 -9.18 -13.09 18.12
N SER A 73 -8.52 -13.25 19.27
CA SER A 73 -8.18 -12.12 20.14
C SER A 73 -7.14 -11.18 19.52
N GLN A 74 -6.18 -11.71 18.75
CA GLN A 74 -5.24 -10.87 17.99
C GLN A 74 -5.93 -10.12 16.85
N ALA A 75 -6.82 -10.79 16.10
CA ALA A 75 -7.56 -10.14 15.02
C ALA A 75 -8.45 -8.99 15.51
N GLU A 76 -9.05 -9.11 16.71
CA GLU A 76 -9.86 -8.06 17.34
C GLU A 76 -9.04 -6.83 17.73
N ARG A 77 -7.76 -7.01 18.09
CA ARG A 77 -6.84 -5.90 18.44
C ARG A 77 -6.10 -5.31 17.24
N LEU A 78 -6.21 -5.93 16.07
CA LEU A 78 -5.47 -5.54 14.87
C LEU A 78 -5.78 -4.10 14.46
N GLN A 79 -4.76 -3.24 14.42
CA GLN A 79 -4.83 -1.84 14.00
C GLN A 79 -3.94 -1.56 12.79
N ALA A 80 -4.30 -0.56 11.99
CA ALA A 80 -3.42 -0.05 10.94
C ALA A 80 -2.21 0.66 11.58
N ARG A 81 -1.02 0.11 11.32
CA ARG A 81 0.28 0.68 11.70
C ARG A 81 0.70 1.75 10.70
N VAL A 82 0.48 1.48 9.42
CA VAL A 82 0.96 2.30 8.30
C VAL A 82 -0.08 2.27 7.19
N VAL A 83 -0.28 3.41 6.54
CA VAL A 83 -1.06 3.53 5.30
C VAL A 83 -0.25 4.36 4.33
N GLU A 84 0.29 3.72 3.30
CA GLU A 84 1.19 4.34 2.34
C GLU A 84 0.62 4.38 0.94
N TRP A 85 0.79 5.51 0.27
CA TRP A 85 0.66 5.59 -1.17
C TRP A 85 2.04 5.51 -1.81
N HIS A 86 2.23 4.47 -2.62
CA HIS A 86 3.45 4.23 -3.38
C HIS A 86 3.24 4.73 -4.81
N CYS A 87 4.18 5.53 -5.31
CA CYS A 87 4.22 5.99 -6.69
C CYS A 87 5.61 5.72 -7.26
N GLN A 88 5.71 4.70 -8.13
CA GLN A 88 6.95 4.22 -8.71
C GLN A 88 6.98 4.55 -10.20
N GLU A 89 7.73 5.58 -10.58
CA GLU A 89 7.90 6.00 -11.97
C GLU A 89 9.09 5.29 -12.62
N SER A 90 8.95 4.92 -13.89
CA SER A 90 10.03 4.29 -14.66
C SER A 90 11.19 5.28 -14.95
N PRO A 91 12.46 4.86 -14.81
CA PRO A 91 12.89 3.58 -14.24
C PRO A 91 12.76 3.58 -12.72
N GLY A 92 11.93 2.68 -12.18
CA GLY A 92 11.62 2.59 -10.75
C GLY A 92 12.36 1.44 -10.09
N PRO A 93 13.03 1.63 -8.93
CA PRO A 93 13.89 0.61 -8.33
C PRO A 93 13.13 -0.61 -7.80
N GLY A 94 11.83 -0.47 -7.50
CA GLY A 94 11.08 -1.49 -6.77
C GLY A 94 11.64 -1.71 -5.36
N ILE A 95 11.41 -2.90 -4.81
CA ILE A 95 12.05 -3.37 -3.57
C ILE A 95 12.90 -4.57 -3.97
N PRO A 96 14.23 -4.41 -4.15
CA PRO A 96 15.06 -5.42 -4.82
C PRO A 96 15.44 -6.60 -3.94
N ASP A 97 15.42 -6.46 -2.61
CA ASP A 97 15.81 -7.54 -1.69
C ASP A 97 14.71 -8.62 -1.60
N PRO A 98 14.95 -9.86 -2.09
CA PRO A 98 13.97 -10.95 -2.01
C PRO A 98 13.69 -11.43 -0.59
N ARG A 99 14.48 -10.99 0.41
CA ARG A 99 14.28 -11.28 1.83
C ARG A 99 13.67 -10.12 2.59
N HIS A 100 13.22 -9.08 1.91
CA HIS A 100 12.43 -8.01 2.53
C HIS A 100 11.16 -8.59 3.17
N TYR A 101 10.79 -8.03 4.32
CA TYR A 101 9.53 -8.29 5.00
C TYR A 101 9.16 -7.09 5.88
N ASP A 102 7.89 -7.00 6.25
CA ASP A 102 7.37 -5.86 6.97
C ASP A 102 7.52 -6.07 8.48
N MET A 103 8.69 -5.71 9.01
CA MET A 103 9.03 -5.83 10.43
C MET A 103 7.96 -5.21 11.34
N ASP A 104 7.62 -5.89 12.44
CA ASP A 104 6.59 -5.55 13.44
C ASP A 104 5.14 -5.51 12.95
N SER A 105 4.91 -5.78 11.66
CA SER A 105 3.57 -5.97 11.10
C SER A 105 3.18 -7.44 11.13
N LEU A 106 1.88 -7.70 11.15
CA LEU A 106 1.28 -9.04 11.17
C LEU A 106 0.64 -9.38 9.83
N VAL A 107 -0.06 -8.41 9.22
CA VAL A 107 -0.78 -8.57 7.96
C VAL A 107 -0.55 -7.34 7.10
N THR A 108 -0.28 -7.55 5.82
CA THR A 108 -0.14 -6.48 4.84
C THR A 108 -1.24 -6.61 3.80
N VAL A 109 -1.82 -5.47 3.41
CA VAL A 109 -2.81 -5.32 2.36
C VAL A 109 -2.21 -4.42 1.28
N ASP A 110 -2.11 -4.92 0.06
CA ASP A 110 -1.66 -4.17 -1.12
C ASP A 110 -2.83 -4.02 -2.10
N VAL A 111 -3.22 -2.78 -2.38
CA VAL A 111 -4.27 -2.43 -3.33
C VAL A 111 -3.62 -1.82 -4.56
N MET A 112 -3.82 -2.43 -5.72
CA MET A 112 -3.30 -1.89 -6.97
C MET A 112 -4.15 -0.72 -7.45
N CYS A 113 -3.51 0.43 -7.68
CA CYS A 113 -4.17 1.68 -8.11
C CYS A 113 -3.80 2.09 -9.55
N SER A 114 -3.10 1.21 -10.26
CA SER A 114 -2.72 1.32 -11.68
C SER A 114 -3.03 0.03 -12.42
N GLU A 115 -3.45 0.12 -13.68
CA GLU A 115 -3.73 -1.04 -14.53
C GLU A 115 -2.42 -1.60 -15.13
N PRO A 116 -1.98 -2.81 -14.76
CA PRO A 116 -0.79 -3.42 -15.34
C PRO A 116 -0.92 -3.59 -16.85
N GLY A 117 0.15 -3.31 -17.59
CA GLY A 117 0.18 -3.38 -19.06
C GLY A 117 -0.44 -2.17 -19.77
N LEU A 118 -1.19 -1.31 -19.06
CA LEU A 118 -1.68 -0.03 -19.58
C LEU A 118 -0.93 1.15 -18.96
N ASP A 119 -0.91 1.23 -17.62
CA ASP A 119 -0.29 2.34 -16.91
C ASP A 119 1.20 2.10 -16.62
N PHE A 120 1.62 0.84 -16.55
CA PHE A 120 3.01 0.46 -16.26
C PHE A 120 3.36 -0.96 -16.73
N ARG A 121 4.66 -1.27 -16.81
CA ARG A 121 5.23 -2.63 -16.96
C ARG A 121 6.35 -2.86 -15.96
N GLY A 122 6.58 -4.12 -15.58
CA GLY A 122 7.41 -4.47 -14.43
C GLY A 122 6.65 -4.26 -13.12
N GLY A 123 7.34 -4.04 -12.00
CA GLY A 123 6.66 -3.71 -10.74
C GLY A 123 5.87 -4.86 -10.10
N GLU A 124 6.09 -6.11 -10.51
CA GLU A 124 5.37 -7.25 -9.96
C GLU A 124 5.73 -7.48 -8.49
N LEU A 125 4.72 -7.68 -7.65
CA LEU A 125 4.94 -8.20 -6.31
C LEU A 125 5.36 -9.67 -6.42
N ARG A 126 6.45 -10.03 -5.74
CA ARG A 126 6.98 -11.39 -5.72
C ARG A 126 7.15 -11.86 -4.29
N THR A 127 7.03 -13.15 -4.08
CA THR A 127 7.36 -13.77 -2.79
C THR A 127 8.43 -14.83 -2.93
N LEU A 128 9.32 -14.89 -1.94
CA LEU A 128 10.32 -15.94 -1.85
C LEU A 128 9.68 -17.19 -1.21
N GLU A 129 9.63 -18.26 -1.98
CA GLU A 129 9.08 -19.54 -1.58
C GLU A 129 10.10 -20.43 -0.86
N LEU A 130 9.61 -21.48 -0.20
CA LEU A 130 10.46 -22.38 0.60
C LEU A 130 11.51 -23.12 -0.23
N ASP A 131 11.23 -23.34 -1.52
CA ASP A 131 12.17 -23.93 -2.47
C ASP A 131 13.21 -22.91 -3.02
N GLY A 132 13.18 -21.67 -2.51
CA GLY A 132 14.07 -20.59 -2.91
C GLY A 132 13.65 -19.88 -4.21
N ARG A 133 12.52 -20.25 -4.81
CA ARG A 133 12.02 -19.59 -6.03
C ARG A 133 11.24 -18.33 -5.69
N LEU A 134 11.33 -17.33 -6.57
CA LEU A 134 10.42 -16.18 -6.54
C LEU A 134 9.14 -16.53 -7.30
N LYS A 135 8.00 -16.32 -6.64
CA LYS A 135 6.68 -16.46 -7.23
C LYS A 135 6.09 -15.07 -7.50
N ASP A 136 5.75 -14.81 -8.76
CA ASP A 136 5.07 -13.58 -9.17
C ASP A 136 3.58 -13.63 -8.78
N HIS A 137 3.05 -12.49 -8.31
CA HIS A 137 1.63 -12.29 -8.02
C HIS A 137 1.07 -11.22 -8.94
N SER A 138 0.22 -11.64 -9.88
CA SER A 138 -0.49 -10.72 -10.76
C SER A 138 -1.83 -10.29 -10.14
N PHE A 139 -2.08 -8.99 -10.11
CA PHE A 139 -3.35 -8.41 -9.68
C PHE A 139 -3.56 -7.07 -10.41
N GLY A 140 -4.79 -6.84 -10.87
CA GLY A 140 -5.14 -5.72 -11.75
C GLY A 140 -5.60 -4.49 -10.99
N LEU A 141 -6.07 -3.47 -11.72
CA LEU A 141 -6.61 -2.26 -11.10
C LEU A 141 -7.74 -2.58 -10.10
N CYS A 142 -7.64 -2.03 -8.90
CA CYS A 142 -8.54 -2.23 -7.76
C CYS A 142 -8.60 -3.68 -7.22
N ASP A 143 -7.74 -4.59 -7.69
CA ASP A 143 -7.54 -5.86 -6.99
C ASP A 143 -6.75 -5.63 -5.70
N ILE A 144 -6.99 -6.52 -4.74
CA ILE A 144 -6.39 -6.47 -3.41
C ILE A 144 -5.66 -7.78 -3.15
N LEU A 145 -4.40 -7.68 -2.74
CA LEU A 145 -3.64 -8.77 -2.15
C LEU A 145 -3.58 -8.60 -0.64
N VAL A 146 -3.79 -9.70 0.07
CA VAL A 146 -3.60 -9.77 1.52
C VAL A 146 -2.62 -10.90 1.82
N PHE A 147 -1.57 -10.59 2.56
CA PHE A 147 -0.53 -11.56 2.90
C PHE A 147 0.00 -11.34 4.31
N GLN A 148 0.63 -12.38 4.84
CA GLN A 148 1.30 -12.35 6.13
C GLN A 148 2.56 -11.47 6.03
N ALA A 149 2.67 -10.46 6.89
CA ALA A 149 3.71 -9.43 6.80
C ALA A 149 5.16 -9.97 6.85
N HIS A 150 5.38 -11.08 7.56
CA HIS A 150 6.70 -11.74 7.66
C HIS A 150 6.99 -12.75 6.53
N LYS A 151 6.10 -12.88 5.54
CA LYS A 151 6.40 -13.61 4.31
C LYS A 151 7.39 -12.78 3.51
N TYR A 152 8.55 -13.36 3.19
CA TYR A 152 9.53 -12.71 2.34
C TYR A 152 8.93 -12.33 0.99
N HIS A 153 9.00 -11.05 0.67
CA HIS A 153 8.44 -10.49 -0.54
C HIS A 153 9.29 -9.33 -1.04
N CYS A 154 9.19 -9.07 -2.34
CA CYS A 154 9.91 -8.01 -3.01
C CYS A 154 9.05 -7.46 -4.15
N VAL A 155 9.45 -6.31 -4.71
CA VAL A 155 8.73 -5.70 -5.84
C VAL A 155 9.74 -5.52 -6.96
N ALA A 156 9.45 -6.10 -8.12
CA ALA A 156 10.32 -5.97 -9.28
C ALA A 156 10.46 -4.50 -9.72
N PRO A 157 11.55 -4.12 -10.41
CA PRO A 157 11.68 -2.77 -10.97
C PRO A 157 10.53 -2.43 -11.92
N VAL A 158 10.08 -1.17 -11.90
CA VAL A 158 9.16 -0.64 -12.91
C VAL A 158 9.99 -0.21 -14.11
N VAL A 159 9.73 -0.82 -15.26
CA VAL A 159 10.53 -0.63 -16.49
C VAL A 159 9.87 0.30 -17.51
N GLU A 160 8.57 0.57 -17.34
CA GLU A 160 7.81 1.48 -18.17
C GLU A 160 6.63 2.04 -17.38
N GLY A 161 6.26 3.31 -17.62
CA GLY A 161 5.09 3.94 -17.02
C GLY A 161 5.22 4.24 -15.52
N CYS A 162 4.09 4.19 -14.79
CA CYS A 162 4.01 4.53 -13.37
C CYS A 162 3.10 3.56 -12.61
N ARG A 163 3.69 2.77 -11.72
CA ARG A 163 2.97 1.87 -10.81
C ARG A 163 2.51 2.65 -9.58
N LYS A 164 1.23 2.52 -9.22
CA LYS A 164 0.65 3.12 -8.03
C LYS A 164 0.00 2.05 -7.18
N ALA A 165 0.30 2.05 -5.89
CA ALA A 165 -0.28 1.09 -4.95
C ALA A 165 -0.60 1.78 -3.62
N LEU A 166 -1.69 1.36 -2.99
CA LEU A 166 -2.03 1.72 -1.62
C LEU A 166 -1.70 0.52 -0.73
N VAL A 167 -0.74 0.70 0.18
CA VAL A 167 -0.26 -0.35 1.08
C VAL A 167 -0.70 -0.04 2.50
N LEU A 168 -1.35 -1.00 3.16
CA LEU A 168 -1.67 -0.93 4.57
C LEU A 168 -0.97 -2.07 5.30
N GLU A 169 -0.27 -1.71 6.37
CA GLU A 169 0.29 -2.70 7.28
C GLU A 169 -0.45 -2.67 8.60
N PHE A 170 -0.77 -3.85 9.11
CA PHE A 170 -1.53 -4.05 10.33
C PHE A 170 -0.71 -4.77 11.39
N TRP A 171 -0.86 -4.37 12.65
CA TRP A 171 -0.13 -4.94 13.80
C TRP A 171 -0.99 -5.05 15.07
N ASP A 172 -0.47 -5.70 16.11
CA ASP A 172 -1.06 -5.78 17.45
C ASP A 172 -0.49 -4.65 18.34
N GLY A 173 -0.80 -3.42 17.96
CA GLY A 173 -0.36 -2.20 18.63
C GLY A 173 -1.38 -1.08 18.41
N PRO A 174 -1.13 0.14 18.91
CA PRO A 174 -2.04 1.26 18.72
C PRO A 174 -2.10 1.68 17.24
N ALA A 175 -3.24 2.25 16.83
CA ALA A 175 -3.32 2.91 15.53
C ALA A 175 -2.34 4.09 15.47
N ARG A 176 -1.66 4.28 14.35
CA ARG A 176 -0.62 5.31 14.21
C ARG A 176 -1.08 6.47 13.34
N ARG A 177 -0.67 7.67 13.75
CA ARG A 177 -0.89 8.94 13.02
C ARG A 177 0.42 9.67 12.69
N CYS A 178 1.56 9.03 12.89
CA CYS A 178 2.87 9.61 12.57
C CYS A 178 3.25 9.36 11.10
N ARG A 179 4.07 10.25 10.55
CA ARG A 179 4.54 10.24 9.16
C ARG A 179 5.70 9.26 8.88
N HIS A 180 5.65 8.08 9.47
CA HIS A 180 6.66 7.02 9.29
C HIS A 180 6.09 5.66 9.67
N ARG A 181 6.84 4.60 9.36
CA ARG A 181 6.58 3.25 9.88
C ARG A 181 6.97 3.19 11.36
N CYS A 182 5.99 3.28 12.25
CA CYS A 182 6.26 3.32 13.68
C CYS A 182 6.65 1.93 14.22
N THR A 183 7.68 1.88 15.05
CA THR A 183 8.16 0.66 15.72
C THR A 183 7.89 0.64 17.23
N SER A 184 7.47 1.76 17.81
CA SER A 184 7.11 1.84 19.23
C SER A 184 5.81 1.07 19.49
N PHE A 185 5.62 0.47 20.66
CA PHE A 185 4.32 -0.06 21.11
C PHE A 185 3.61 0.88 22.09
N GLU A 186 4.26 1.99 22.46
CA GLU A 186 3.71 2.98 23.38
C GLU A 186 2.49 3.70 22.76
N PRO A 187 1.55 4.18 23.58
CA PRO A 187 0.38 4.92 23.09
C PRO A 187 0.78 6.09 22.18
N ASP A 188 1.78 6.85 22.62
CA ASP A 188 2.33 7.96 21.86
C ASP A 188 3.56 7.57 21.05
N CYS A 189 3.68 8.18 19.86
CA CYS A 189 4.85 7.97 19.02
C CYS A 189 6.02 8.84 19.52
N PRO A 190 7.17 8.26 19.89
CA PRO A 190 8.31 9.02 20.41
C PRO A 190 8.96 9.93 19.37
N MET A 191 8.74 9.63 18.08
CA MET A 191 9.28 10.39 16.94
C MET A 191 8.26 11.40 16.40
N ARG A 192 7.12 11.61 17.06
CA ARG A 192 6.15 12.63 16.65
C ARG A 192 6.73 13.99 16.96
N SER A 193 7.20 14.70 15.93
CA SER A 193 7.55 16.11 16.07
C SER A 193 6.31 16.90 16.49
N PRO A 194 6.39 17.80 17.49
CA PRO A 194 5.24 18.53 18.00
C PRO A 194 4.46 19.29 16.92
N GLU A 195 5.13 19.82 15.89
CA GLU A 195 4.45 20.65 14.88
C GLU A 195 5.13 20.49 13.53
N SER A 196 4.38 19.98 12.55
CA SER A 196 4.62 20.27 11.14
C SER A 196 3.23 20.31 10.53
N PRO A 197 2.74 21.45 10.00
CA PRO A 197 1.46 21.46 9.34
C PRO A 197 1.45 20.40 8.23
N PRO A 198 0.31 19.76 7.95
CA PRO A 198 0.22 18.84 6.83
C PRO A 198 0.71 19.60 5.60
N ARG A 199 1.81 19.12 5.00
CA ARG A 199 2.16 19.55 3.63
C ARG A 199 0.88 19.37 2.82
N LYS A 200 0.55 20.35 1.97
CA LYS A 200 -0.55 20.24 1.01
C LYS A 200 -0.29 19.01 0.11
N LEU A 201 -0.64 17.83 0.60
CA LEU A 201 -0.31 16.53 0.01
C LEU A 201 -1.10 16.28 -1.28
N LEU A 202 -2.05 17.16 -1.61
CA LEU A 202 -2.94 17.02 -2.76
C LEU A 202 -2.87 18.18 -3.77
N GLU A 203 -2.21 19.30 -3.46
CA GLU A 203 -2.14 20.45 -4.36
C GLU A 203 -0.75 20.55 -5.00
N GLY A 204 -0.59 19.91 -6.16
CA GLY A 204 0.35 20.39 -7.18
C GLY A 204 1.60 19.59 -7.50
N CYS A 205 1.89 18.45 -6.86
CA CYS A 205 3.12 17.70 -7.18
C CYS A 205 2.97 16.57 -8.20
N CYS A 206 1.76 16.12 -8.54
CA CYS A 206 1.62 15.10 -9.57
C CYS A 206 0.21 15.06 -10.19
N PRO A 207 0.06 14.90 -11.52
CA PRO A 207 -1.20 14.51 -12.15
C PRO A 207 -1.82 13.20 -11.59
N SER A 208 -1.11 12.51 -10.67
CA SER A 208 -1.55 11.30 -9.97
C SER A 208 -2.59 11.51 -8.87
N ALA A 209 -2.81 12.74 -8.38
CA ALA A 209 -3.80 13.03 -7.34
C ALA A 209 -5.23 12.61 -7.74
N LEU A 210 -5.53 12.61 -9.04
CA LEU A 210 -6.81 12.15 -9.60
C LEU A 210 -7.15 10.74 -9.11
N ARG A 211 -6.19 9.79 -9.08
CA ARG A 211 -6.51 8.41 -8.72
C ARG A 211 -6.57 8.13 -7.22
N LEU A 212 -5.81 8.85 -6.39
CA LEU A 212 -5.97 8.71 -4.94
C LEU A 212 -7.35 9.26 -4.52
N ALA A 213 -7.75 10.40 -5.06
CA ALA A 213 -9.09 10.94 -4.84
C ALA A 213 -10.18 9.99 -5.36
N ASP A 214 -9.99 9.36 -6.51
CA ASP A 214 -10.93 8.36 -7.05
C ASP A 214 -11.02 7.12 -6.14
N VAL A 215 -9.89 6.59 -5.67
CA VAL A 215 -9.83 5.45 -4.73
C VAL A 215 -10.54 5.80 -3.42
N ILE A 216 -10.31 7.01 -2.90
CA ILE A 216 -10.97 7.50 -1.69
C ILE A 216 -12.47 7.69 -1.92
N SER A 217 -12.87 8.24 -3.07
CA SER A 217 -14.24 8.61 -3.39
C SER A 217 -15.12 7.41 -3.78
N ALA A 218 -14.53 6.34 -4.30
CA ALA A 218 -15.23 5.12 -4.68
C ALA A 218 -15.59 4.20 -3.48
N ALA A 219 -15.16 4.54 -2.26
CA ALA A 219 -15.31 3.70 -1.06
C ALA A 219 -16.51 4.05 -0.17
#